data_AF-A0A641MCZ4-F1
#
_entry.id   AF-A0A641MCZ4-F1
#
_cell.length_a   1.000
_cell.length_b   1.000
_cell.length_c   1.000
_cell.angle_alpha   90.00
_cell.angle_beta   90.00
_cell.angle_gamma   90.00
#
_symmetry.space_group_name_H-M   'P 1'
#
loop_
_entity.id
_entity.type
_entity.pdbx_description
1 polymer ?
#
loop_
_entity_poly.entity_id
_entity_poly.type
_entity_poly.pdbx_seq_one_letter_code
_entity_poly.pdbx_strand_id
1 'polypeptide(L)'
;MKEYIAETGGRYAYADDILNLQELALSMTSIFSECTDFIISGCIVSGNAIAPGYIWLNGKVRYFEGCPIASFPYYIYERNLSDTVTYANEMNKKGRNNFLCLGGTNVPDTPDTLTGKLPHFIEIQKEHAPRFIDKFIGKYAVLVDTPFSKQTIRKDLVITGKLNIDKTVESQTALTVVNPANSHSFKGIVKVNGDASWGVYYNGLLVNEILLQTDGSIHFMKQGTELACIDTAGIFVPSVSCTSLKTDSLFINQNSIANYDDEKDTGSVNINVA
;
A
#
# COMPACT_ATOMS: atom_id res chain seq x y z
N MET A 1 -13.57 25.74 -19.10
CA MET A 1 -13.53 24.78 -20.23
C MET A 1 -13.88 25.58 -21.49
N LYS A 2 -13.06 25.53 -22.55
CA LYS A 2 -13.32 26.20 -23.83
C LYS A 2 -13.45 25.12 -24.90
N GLU A 3 -14.55 25.12 -25.63
CA GLU A 3 -14.81 24.21 -26.74
C GLU A 3 -14.60 24.97 -28.04
N TYR A 4 -13.79 24.44 -28.95
CA TYR A 4 -13.52 25.05 -30.24
C TYR A 4 -14.52 24.53 -31.27
N ILE A 5 -15.32 25.45 -31.79
CA ILE A 5 -16.27 25.18 -32.86
C ILE A 5 -15.70 25.77 -34.15
N ALA A 6 -15.46 24.91 -35.15
CA ALA A 6 -15.03 25.33 -36.47
C ALA A 6 -16.19 25.11 -37.46
N GLU A 7 -16.76 26.21 -37.94
CA GLU A 7 -17.84 26.22 -38.93
C GLU A 7 -17.36 26.82 -40.26
N THR A 8 -17.92 26.37 -41.37
CA THR A 8 -17.66 26.94 -42.70
C THR A 8 -18.11 28.40 -42.72
N GLY A 9 -17.19 29.32 -43.01
CA GLY A 9 -17.43 30.78 -42.90
C GLY A 9 -17.18 31.36 -41.51
N GLY A 10 -16.70 30.53 -40.57
CA GLY A 10 -16.35 30.93 -39.21
C GLY A 10 -15.17 31.90 -39.14
N ARG A 11 -14.96 32.47 -37.94
CA ARG A 11 -13.86 33.41 -37.70
C ARG A 11 -12.50 32.76 -37.98
N TYR A 12 -11.56 33.55 -38.51
CA TYR A 12 -10.17 33.12 -38.65
C TYR A 12 -9.57 32.72 -37.30
N ALA A 13 -8.62 31.78 -37.30
CA ALA A 13 -7.85 31.45 -36.11
C ALA A 13 -6.95 32.63 -35.75
N TYR A 14 -7.18 33.23 -34.58
CA TYR A 14 -6.38 34.36 -34.10
C TYR A 14 -5.26 33.89 -33.16
N ALA A 15 -4.29 34.76 -32.90
CA ALA A 15 -3.21 34.50 -31.96
C ALA A 15 -3.72 34.06 -30.57
N ASP A 16 -4.83 34.65 -30.12
CA ASP A 16 -5.47 34.27 -28.85
C ASP A 16 -5.98 32.83 -28.84
N ASP A 17 -6.50 32.30 -29.96
CA ASP A 17 -6.93 30.91 -30.06
C ASP A 17 -5.73 29.96 -29.90
N ILE A 18 -4.58 30.33 -30.48
CA ILE A 18 -3.33 29.57 -30.35
C ILE A 18 -2.78 29.64 -28.92
N LEU A 19 -2.79 30.81 -28.29
CA LEU A 19 -2.37 30.97 -26.89
C LEU A 19 -3.25 30.13 -25.95
N ASN A 20 -4.56 30.15 -26.17
CA ASN A 20 -5.50 29.33 -25.39
C ASN A 20 -5.26 27.82 -25.57
N LEU A 21 -4.92 27.37 -26.77
CA LEU A 21 -4.53 25.97 -27.01
C LEU A 21 -3.21 25.61 -26.32
N GLN A 22 -2.25 26.54 -26.31
CA GLN A 22 -0.99 26.36 -25.60
C GLN A 22 -1.19 26.25 -24.09
N GLU A 23 -1.98 27.14 -23.48
CA GLU A 23 -2.30 27.09 -22.05
C GLU A 23 -3.03 25.79 -21.66
N LEU A 24 -3.92 25.30 -22.51
CA LEU A 24 -4.57 24.00 -22.32
C LEU A 24 -3.55 22.84 -22.37
N ALA A 25 -2.61 22.86 -23.32
CA ALA A 25 -1.57 21.85 -23.42
C ALA A 25 -0.59 21.89 -22.23
N LEU A 26 -0.23 23.09 -21.77
CA LEU A 26 0.65 23.28 -20.61
C LEU A 26 -0.02 22.84 -19.30
N SER A 27 -1.29 23.20 -19.10
CA SER A 27 -2.04 22.76 -17.92
C SER A 27 -2.19 21.23 -17.88
N MET A 28 -2.46 20.58 -19.01
CA MET A 28 -2.50 19.11 -19.07
C MET A 28 -1.12 18.48 -18.76
N THR A 29 -0.04 19.12 -19.19
CA THR A 29 1.33 18.68 -18.87
C THR A 29 1.63 18.80 -17.37
N SER A 30 1.10 19.83 -16.70
CA SER A 30 1.30 20.02 -15.26
C SER A 30 0.74 18.87 -14.41
N ILE A 31 -0.37 18.25 -14.86
CA ILE A 31 -1.01 17.12 -14.18
C ILE A 31 -0.04 15.93 -14.08
N PHE A 32 0.78 15.69 -15.10
CA PHE A 32 1.72 14.55 -15.16
C PHE A 32 3.16 14.93 -14.84
N SER A 33 3.41 16.18 -14.44
CA SER A 33 4.77 16.71 -14.23
C SER A 33 5.59 15.93 -13.19
N GLU A 34 4.92 15.32 -12.22
CA GLU A 34 5.55 14.52 -11.18
C GLU A 34 5.41 13.00 -11.40
N CYS A 35 4.92 12.57 -12.57
CA CYS A 35 4.83 11.16 -12.93
C CYS A 35 6.07 10.73 -13.72
N THR A 36 6.50 9.49 -13.50
CA THR A 36 7.50 8.82 -14.37
C THR A 36 6.90 8.51 -15.74
N ASP A 37 7.71 8.12 -16.72
CA ASP A 37 7.24 7.83 -18.08
C ASP A 37 6.26 6.62 -18.11
N PHE A 38 5.16 6.73 -18.87
CA PHE A 38 4.09 5.72 -18.90
C PHE A 38 3.27 5.69 -20.19
N ILE A 39 2.54 4.60 -20.40
CA ILE A 39 1.56 4.45 -21.50
C ILE A 39 0.24 5.11 -21.09
N ILE A 40 -0.21 6.08 -21.87
CA ILE A 40 -1.50 6.75 -21.69
C ILE A 40 -2.63 5.84 -22.17
N SER A 41 -2.52 5.32 -23.39
CA SER A 41 -3.50 4.44 -24.02
C SER A 41 -2.88 3.57 -25.10
N GLY A 42 -3.51 2.44 -25.43
CA GLY A 42 -2.97 1.49 -26.41
C GLY A 42 -1.72 0.78 -25.88
N CYS A 43 -0.75 0.54 -26.77
CA CYS A 43 0.47 -0.22 -26.48
C CYS A 43 0.15 -1.56 -25.77
N ILE A 44 -0.89 -2.23 -26.23
CA ILE A 44 -1.35 -3.51 -25.66
C ILE A 44 -0.44 -4.61 -26.21
N VAL A 45 0.13 -5.39 -25.29
CA VAL A 45 0.93 -6.57 -25.62
C VAL A 45 -0.02 -7.73 -25.92
N SER A 46 0.08 -8.33 -27.10
CA SER A 46 -0.64 -9.53 -27.51
C SER A 46 0.32 -10.52 -28.16
N GLY A 47 0.67 -11.59 -27.44
CA GLY A 47 1.75 -12.49 -27.84
C GLY A 47 3.08 -11.75 -27.88
N ASN A 48 3.68 -11.63 -29.07
CA ASN A 48 4.90 -10.85 -29.30
C ASN A 48 4.61 -9.50 -29.98
N ALA A 49 3.34 -9.13 -30.22
CA ALA A 49 3.01 -7.85 -30.83
C ALA A 49 2.70 -6.79 -29.75
N ILE A 50 3.08 -5.55 -30.01
CA ILE A 50 2.68 -4.36 -29.25
C ILE A 50 1.83 -3.50 -30.18
N ALA A 51 0.57 -3.25 -29.80
CA ALA A 51 -0.33 -2.40 -30.59
C ALA A 51 0.15 -0.92 -30.60
N PRO A 52 -0.28 -0.10 -31.58
CA PRO A 52 -0.05 1.34 -31.54
C PRO A 52 -0.70 1.99 -30.30
N GLY A 53 -0.25 3.19 -29.93
CA GLY A 53 -0.81 3.90 -28.78
C GLY A 53 -0.19 5.25 -28.50
N TYR A 54 -0.60 5.84 -27.38
CA TYR A 54 -0.08 7.11 -26.89
C TYR A 54 0.68 6.90 -25.59
N ILE A 55 1.83 7.55 -25.48
CA ILE A 55 2.70 7.49 -24.30
C ILE A 55 2.98 8.89 -23.77
N TRP A 56 3.20 8.96 -22.45
CA TRP A 56 3.79 10.09 -21.76
C TRP A 56 5.28 9.80 -21.57
N LEU A 57 6.13 10.58 -22.24
CA LEU A 57 7.57 10.38 -22.21
C LEU A 57 8.26 11.75 -22.14
N ASN A 58 9.03 11.98 -21.06
CA ASN A 58 9.80 13.19 -20.78
C ASN A 58 8.96 14.48 -20.90
N GLY A 59 7.81 14.49 -20.23
CA GLY A 59 6.96 15.67 -20.20
C GLY A 59 6.16 15.92 -21.49
N LYS A 60 6.09 14.95 -22.41
CA LYS A 60 5.38 15.09 -23.70
C LYS A 60 4.55 13.86 -24.03
N VAL A 61 3.37 14.10 -24.62
CA VAL A 61 2.57 13.07 -25.26
C VAL A 61 3.20 12.71 -26.61
N ARG A 62 3.44 11.42 -26.86
CA ARG A 62 4.00 10.92 -28.12
C ARG A 62 3.14 9.76 -28.64
N TYR A 63 3.05 9.65 -29.97
CA TYR A 63 2.43 8.50 -30.62
C TYR A 63 3.48 7.43 -30.89
N PHE A 64 3.16 6.19 -30.54
CA PHE A 64 3.94 5.00 -30.84
C PHE A 64 3.19 4.17 -31.89
N GLU A 65 3.86 3.85 -32.99
CA GLU A 65 3.27 3.12 -34.13
C GLU A 65 3.01 1.63 -33.86
N GLY A 66 3.46 1.11 -32.71
CA GLY A 66 3.38 -0.31 -32.41
C GLY A 66 4.62 -1.08 -32.87
N CYS A 67 4.67 -2.36 -32.53
CA CYS A 67 5.69 -3.28 -32.98
C CYS A 67 5.06 -4.64 -33.25
N PRO A 68 5.04 -5.15 -34.50
CA PRO A 68 4.38 -6.41 -34.81
C PRO A 68 5.12 -7.63 -34.21
N ILE A 69 6.43 -7.53 -34.00
CA ILE A 69 7.27 -8.59 -33.42
C ILE A 69 8.29 -7.96 -32.47
N ALA A 70 7.94 -7.87 -31.21
CA ALA A 70 8.78 -7.41 -30.12
C ALA A 70 9.49 -8.58 -29.44
N SER A 71 10.77 -8.37 -29.12
CA SER A 71 11.50 -9.19 -28.15
C SER A 71 11.51 -8.45 -26.81
N PHE A 72 11.06 -9.11 -25.75
CA PHE A 72 11.01 -8.51 -24.41
C PHE A 72 12.32 -8.77 -23.64
N PRO A 73 12.86 -7.80 -22.87
CA PRO A 73 12.30 -6.47 -22.65
C PRO A 73 12.38 -5.59 -23.91
N TYR A 74 11.32 -4.83 -24.15
CA TYR A 74 11.20 -3.90 -25.27
C TYR A 74 11.11 -2.48 -24.75
N TYR A 75 11.85 -1.56 -25.36
CA TYR A 75 11.93 -0.17 -24.91
C TYR A 75 11.27 0.74 -25.91
N ILE A 76 10.40 1.64 -25.44
CA ILE A 76 9.96 2.80 -26.21
C ILE A 76 10.73 4.01 -25.70
N TYR A 77 11.57 4.60 -26.54
CA TYR A 77 12.49 5.68 -26.15
C TYR A 77 12.34 6.92 -27.03
N GLU A 78 12.90 8.04 -26.56
CA GLU A 78 12.78 9.33 -27.25
C GLU A 78 13.51 9.34 -28.60
N ARG A 79 12.87 9.94 -29.59
CA ARG A 79 13.51 10.29 -30.86
C ARG A 79 13.03 11.66 -31.28
N ASN A 80 13.86 12.68 -31.14
CA ASN A 80 13.47 14.02 -31.57
C ASN A 80 14.13 14.37 -32.90
N LEU A 81 13.39 15.04 -33.78
CA LEU A 81 13.86 15.49 -35.08
C LEU A 81 13.55 16.98 -35.25
N SER A 82 14.35 17.66 -36.06
CA SER A 82 14.06 19.03 -36.49
C SER A 82 13.83 19.04 -37.99
N ASP A 83 12.65 19.46 -38.41
CA ASP A 83 12.37 19.69 -39.83
C ASP A 83 12.84 21.09 -40.21
N THR A 84 13.44 21.22 -41.38
CA THR A 84 13.79 22.51 -41.96
C THR A 84 12.75 22.96 -42.97
N VAL A 85 12.48 24.26 -43.01
CA VAL A 85 11.60 24.88 -43.99
C VAL A 85 12.43 25.76 -44.91
N THR A 86 12.14 25.68 -46.21
CA THR A 86 12.76 26.53 -47.23
C THR A 86 12.08 27.89 -47.22
N TYR A 87 12.85 28.94 -46.92
CA TYR A 87 12.38 30.32 -46.97
C TYR A 87 12.57 30.87 -48.37
N ALA A 88 11.68 31.78 -48.79
CA ALA A 88 11.57 32.25 -50.17
C ALA A 88 12.87 32.76 -50.80
N ASN A 89 13.87 33.17 -50.01
CA ASN A 89 15.14 33.75 -50.50
C ASN A 89 16.41 33.35 -49.69
N GLU A 90 16.40 32.29 -48.86
CA GLU A 90 17.56 31.92 -48.00
C GLU A 90 17.79 30.40 -47.89
N MET A 91 18.97 30.01 -47.35
CA MET A 91 19.24 28.63 -46.92
C MET A 91 18.15 28.12 -45.97
N ASN A 92 17.89 26.81 -46.02
CA ASN A 92 16.95 26.10 -45.16
C ASN A 92 17.11 26.51 -43.69
N LYS A 93 16.03 27.03 -43.08
CA LYS A 93 15.99 27.37 -41.65
C LYS A 93 15.23 26.31 -40.88
N LYS A 94 15.46 26.24 -39.58
CA LYS A 94 14.75 25.33 -38.68
C LYS A 94 13.26 25.71 -38.63
N GLY A 95 12.40 24.81 -39.09
CA GLY A 95 10.95 25.02 -39.17
C GLY A 95 10.22 24.56 -37.92
N ARG A 96 10.40 23.29 -37.51
CA ARG A 96 9.74 22.73 -36.32
C ARG A 96 10.55 21.63 -35.67
N ASN A 97 10.30 21.43 -34.38
CA ASN A 97 10.79 20.27 -33.63
C ASN A 97 9.68 19.22 -33.55
N ASN A 98 9.97 18.00 -33.97
CA ASN A 98 9.09 16.85 -33.80
C ASN A 98 9.57 16.03 -32.61
N PHE A 99 8.72 15.91 -31.59
CA PHE A 99 8.98 15.08 -30.42
C PHE A 99 8.36 13.70 -30.65
N LEU A 100 9.14 12.75 -31.15
CA LEU A 100 8.68 11.40 -31.51
C LEU A 100 9.23 10.36 -30.53
N CYS A 101 8.81 9.12 -30.72
CA CYS A 101 9.37 7.97 -30.03
C CYS A 101 9.65 6.84 -31.04
N LEU A 102 10.59 5.97 -30.69
CA LEU A 102 10.88 4.73 -31.40
C LEU A 102 10.90 3.57 -30.42
N GLY A 103 10.73 2.36 -30.96
CA GLY A 103 10.83 1.14 -30.19
C GLY A 103 12.07 0.34 -30.57
N GLY A 104 12.66 -0.37 -29.60
CA GLY A 104 13.79 -1.26 -29.84
C GLY A 104 14.13 -2.14 -28.64
N THR A 105 15.09 -3.04 -28.82
CA THR A 105 15.58 -3.93 -27.75
C THR A 105 16.64 -3.28 -26.86
N ASN A 106 17.17 -2.11 -27.26
CA ASN A 106 18.13 -1.32 -26.51
C ASN A 106 17.75 0.16 -26.59
N VAL A 107 18.06 0.90 -25.53
CA VAL A 107 17.94 2.36 -25.50
C VAL A 107 19.25 2.95 -26.03
N PRO A 108 19.21 3.97 -26.92
CA PRO A 108 20.42 4.64 -27.37
C PRO A 108 21.20 5.26 -26.21
N ASP A 109 22.51 5.06 -26.21
CA ASP A 109 23.48 5.62 -25.25
C ASP A 109 24.04 6.98 -25.71
N THR A 110 23.64 7.44 -26.88
CA THR A 110 24.00 8.76 -27.43
C THR A 110 22.97 9.81 -27.02
N PRO A 111 23.39 10.99 -26.52
CA PRO A 111 22.49 12.09 -26.27
C PRO A 111 21.69 12.51 -27.51
N ASP A 112 20.41 12.82 -27.32
CA ASP A 112 19.53 13.29 -28.39
C ASP A 112 20.03 14.64 -28.92
N THR A 113 20.07 14.78 -30.25
CA THR A 113 20.64 15.96 -30.91
C THR A 113 19.87 17.24 -30.63
N LEU A 114 18.59 17.15 -30.21
CA LEU A 114 17.77 18.32 -29.90
C LEU A 114 17.87 18.70 -28.41
N THR A 115 17.88 17.73 -27.51
CA THR A 115 17.84 17.99 -26.05
C THR A 115 19.20 17.96 -25.37
N GLY A 116 20.21 17.36 -26.01
CA GLY A 116 21.56 17.17 -25.43
C GLY A 116 21.60 16.21 -24.24
N LYS A 117 20.52 15.46 -24.00
CA LYS A 117 20.38 14.52 -22.88
C LYS A 117 20.19 13.10 -23.41
N LEU A 118 20.50 12.10 -22.57
CA LEU A 118 20.18 10.71 -22.88
C LEU A 118 18.67 10.53 -23.03
N PRO A 119 18.21 9.70 -23.98
CA PRO A 119 16.79 9.44 -24.17
C PRO A 119 16.15 8.85 -22.91
N HIS A 120 15.03 9.44 -22.51
CA HIS A 120 14.08 8.77 -21.62
C HIS A 120 13.46 7.54 -22.32
N PHE A 121 12.97 6.59 -21.53
CA PHE A 121 12.35 5.38 -22.08
C PHE A 121 11.29 4.79 -21.16
N ILE A 122 10.37 4.04 -21.76
CA ILE A 122 9.45 3.13 -21.09
C ILE A 122 9.92 1.72 -21.39
N GLU A 123 10.22 0.94 -20.35
CA GLU A 123 10.45 -0.49 -20.47
C GLU A 123 9.10 -1.23 -20.48
N ILE A 124 8.91 -2.07 -21.48
CA ILE A 124 7.79 -2.99 -21.62
C ILE A 124 8.32 -4.41 -21.41
N GLN A 125 7.73 -5.09 -20.44
CA GLN A 125 7.90 -6.52 -20.22
C GLN A 125 6.67 -7.26 -20.76
N LYS A 126 6.78 -8.57 -20.93
CA LYS A 126 5.68 -9.37 -21.48
C LYS A 126 4.46 -9.37 -20.56
N GLU A 127 4.69 -9.32 -19.26
CA GLU A 127 3.67 -9.38 -18.21
C GLU A 127 3.27 -8.00 -17.69
N HIS A 128 4.10 -6.98 -17.91
CA HIS A 128 3.88 -5.64 -17.35
C HIS A 128 4.41 -4.52 -18.26
N ALA A 129 3.64 -3.44 -18.34
CA ALA A 129 4.08 -2.19 -18.91
C ALA A 129 3.60 -1.04 -18.00
N PRO A 130 4.41 0.00 -17.75
CA PRO A 130 3.98 1.18 -16.99
C PRO A 130 2.75 1.84 -17.64
N ARG A 131 1.61 1.84 -16.95
CA ARG A 131 0.37 2.46 -17.46
C ARG A 131 -0.03 3.69 -16.66
N PHE A 132 -0.87 4.51 -17.29
CA PHE A 132 -1.48 5.70 -16.68
C PHE A 132 -2.15 5.40 -15.33
N ILE A 133 -2.91 4.30 -15.23
CA ILE A 133 -3.58 3.93 -13.97
C ILE A 133 -2.57 3.67 -12.85
N ASP A 134 -1.44 3.04 -13.14
CA ASP A 134 -0.43 2.72 -12.13
C ASP A 134 0.36 3.96 -11.72
N LYS A 135 0.76 4.78 -12.71
CA LYS A 135 1.70 5.89 -12.51
C LYS A 135 1.05 7.19 -12.08
N PHE A 136 -0.19 7.42 -12.50
CA PHE A 136 -0.96 8.59 -12.12
C PHE A 136 -1.94 8.26 -11.00
N ILE A 137 -2.90 7.36 -11.22
CA ILE A 137 -3.94 7.06 -10.21
C ILE A 137 -3.33 6.37 -8.99
N GLY A 138 -2.44 5.37 -9.19
CA GLY A 138 -1.77 4.67 -8.10
C GLY A 138 -0.85 5.56 -7.24
N LYS A 139 -0.45 6.74 -7.72
CA LYS A 139 0.26 7.73 -6.90
C LYS A 139 -0.65 8.41 -5.89
N TYR A 140 -1.93 8.55 -6.20
CA TYR A 140 -2.89 9.35 -5.43
C TYR A 140 -4.05 8.53 -4.81
N ALA A 141 -4.17 7.23 -5.12
CA ALA A 141 -5.25 6.38 -4.61
C ALA A 141 -4.81 4.92 -4.42
N VAL A 142 -5.50 4.23 -3.49
CA VAL A 142 -5.51 2.76 -3.43
C VAL A 142 -6.37 2.26 -4.58
N LEU A 143 -5.80 1.47 -5.48
CA LEU A 143 -6.49 0.96 -6.66
C LEU A 143 -7.47 -0.14 -6.28
N VAL A 144 -8.64 -0.18 -6.91
CA VAL A 144 -9.64 -1.24 -6.68
C VAL A 144 -9.15 -2.58 -7.24
N ASP A 145 -8.57 -2.54 -8.43
CA ASP A 145 -8.03 -3.71 -9.13
C ASP A 145 -6.62 -3.37 -9.63
N THR A 146 -5.62 -3.97 -9.00
CA THR A 146 -4.22 -3.80 -9.36
C THR A 146 -3.69 -5.13 -9.89
N PRO A 147 -2.86 -5.14 -10.95
CA PRO A 147 -2.26 -6.38 -11.44
C PRO A 147 -1.27 -7.00 -10.43
N PHE A 148 -0.91 -6.28 -9.37
CA PHE A 148 0.00 -6.74 -8.33
C PHE A 148 -0.74 -7.45 -7.20
N SER A 149 -0.10 -8.45 -6.59
CA SER A 149 -0.68 -9.20 -5.46
C SER A 149 -0.88 -8.39 -4.18
N LYS A 150 -0.29 -7.19 -4.09
CA LYS A 150 -0.40 -6.28 -2.93
C LYS A 150 -0.15 -4.82 -3.33
N GLN A 151 -0.74 -3.90 -2.59
CA GLN A 151 -0.43 -2.46 -2.64
C GLN A 151 0.33 -2.05 -1.38
N THR A 152 1.38 -1.24 -1.55
CA THR A 152 2.25 -0.83 -0.44
C THR A 152 2.10 0.66 -0.17
N ILE A 153 1.79 1.03 1.07
CA ILE A 153 1.75 2.41 1.54
C ILE A 153 3.02 2.66 2.36
N ARG A 154 3.85 3.63 1.94
CA ARG A 154 5.15 3.95 2.59
C ARG A 154 5.04 5.01 3.71
N LYS A 155 3.85 5.53 3.95
CA LYS A 155 3.54 6.61 4.89
C LYS A 155 2.33 6.21 5.74
N ASP A 156 2.00 7.04 6.72
CA ASP A 156 0.86 6.82 7.58
C ASP A 156 -0.45 6.90 6.79
N LEU A 157 -1.39 5.99 7.09
CA LEU A 157 -2.73 5.96 6.51
C LEU A 157 -3.74 6.32 7.62
N VAL A 158 -4.47 7.41 7.43
CA VAL A 158 -5.58 7.80 8.31
C VAL A 158 -6.90 7.35 7.67
N ILE A 159 -7.64 6.49 8.37
CA ILE A 159 -8.99 6.05 7.98
C ILE A 159 -9.97 6.63 8.99
N THR A 160 -10.80 7.58 8.55
CA THR A 160 -11.82 8.24 9.41
C THR A 160 -13.13 7.46 9.49
N GLY A 161 -13.32 6.49 8.59
CA GLY A 161 -14.47 5.59 8.57
C GLY A 161 -14.18 4.23 9.23
N LYS A 162 -15.07 3.26 8.98
CA LYS A 162 -14.87 1.86 9.38
C LYS A 162 -13.94 1.15 8.40
N LEU A 163 -13.04 0.33 8.91
CA LEU A 163 -12.21 -0.59 8.12
C LEU A 163 -12.83 -1.99 8.19
N ASN A 164 -13.38 -2.47 7.07
CA ASN A 164 -13.86 -3.84 6.91
C ASN A 164 -12.79 -4.68 6.19
N ILE A 165 -12.57 -5.91 6.66
CA ILE A 165 -11.51 -6.79 6.16
C ILE A 165 -12.11 -8.19 6.02
N ASP A 166 -12.17 -8.70 4.80
CA ASP A 166 -12.80 -9.99 4.49
C ASP A 166 -11.92 -11.20 4.86
N LYS A 167 -10.62 -10.97 5.09
CA LYS A 167 -9.62 -11.99 5.43
C LYS A 167 -8.94 -11.65 6.76
N THR A 168 -7.61 -11.60 6.77
CA THR A 168 -6.78 -11.46 7.98
C THR A 168 -6.08 -10.11 8.02
N VAL A 169 -5.75 -9.67 9.24
CA VAL A 169 -4.79 -8.58 9.50
C VAL A 169 -3.53 -9.20 10.05
N GLU A 170 -2.41 -8.96 9.38
CA GLU A 170 -1.09 -9.39 9.84
C GLU A 170 -0.26 -8.15 10.20
N SER A 171 0.27 -8.14 11.43
CA SER A 171 1.20 -7.11 11.90
C SER A 171 2.48 -7.78 12.38
N GLN A 172 3.62 -7.24 11.96
CA GLN A 172 4.94 -7.77 12.33
C GLN A 172 5.43 -7.27 13.70
N THR A 173 4.86 -6.19 14.21
CA THR A 173 5.37 -5.52 15.42
C THR A 173 4.32 -5.44 16.51
N ALA A 174 3.24 -4.70 16.27
CA ALA A 174 2.18 -4.51 17.25
C ALA A 174 0.84 -4.16 16.61
N LEU A 175 -0.23 -4.44 17.34
CA LEU A 175 -1.57 -3.88 17.12
C LEU A 175 -1.92 -3.04 18.35
N THR A 176 -2.22 -1.76 18.16
CA THR A 176 -2.45 -0.81 19.26
C THR A 176 -3.77 -0.08 19.10
N VAL A 177 -4.53 0.01 20.18
CA VAL A 177 -5.72 0.86 20.31
C VAL A 177 -5.40 1.94 21.34
N VAL A 178 -5.52 3.21 20.95
CA VAL A 178 -5.20 4.34 21.82
C VAL A 178 -6.48 5.12 22.15
N ASN A 179 -6.70 5.42 23.42
CA ASN A 179 -7.68 6.40 23.84
C ASN A 179 -6.96 7.71 24.21
N PRO A 180 -6.95 8.71 23.30
CA PRO A 180 -6.24 9.96 23.54
C PRO A 180 -6.87 10.79 24.67
N ALA A 181 -8.15 10.61 24.99
CA ALA A 181 -8.82 11.42 26.01
C ALA A 181 -8.36 11.10 27.43
N ASN A 182 -7.97 9.85 27.71
CA ASN A 182 -7.55 9.42 29.04
C ASN A 182 -6.13 8.83 29.07
N SER A 183 -5.37 8.96 27.97
CA SER A 183 -3.99 8.48 27.82
C SER A 183 -3.79 6.98 28.09
N HIS A 184 -4.86 6.19 27.96
CA HIS A 184 -4.77 4.74 27.99
C HIS A 184 -4.53 4.18 26.59
N SER A 185 -3.79 3.09 26.50
CA SER A 185 -3.68 2.30 25.28
C SER A 185 -3.69 0.81 25.58
N PHE A 186 -4.26 0.04 24.67
CA PHE A 186 -4.17 -1.40 24.63
C PHE A 186 -3.21 -1.79 23.51
N LYS A 187 -2.22 -2.62 23.80
CA LYS A 187 -1.19 -2.99 22.84
C LYS A 187 -0.95 -4.49 22.87
N GLY A 188 -1.16 -5.13 21.72
CA GLY A 188 -0.77 -6.51 21.48
C GLY A 188 0.57 -6.58 20.74
N ILE A 189 1.51 -7.37 21.25
CA ILE A 189 2.87 -7.52 20.73
C ILE A 189 3.24 -9.01 20.70
N VAL A 190 3.91 -9.44 19.65
CA VAL A 190 4.68 -10.70 19.65
C VAL A 190 6.14 -10.34 19.91
N LYS A 191 6.69 -10.84 21.03
CA LYS A 191 8.07 -10.61 21.45
C LYS A 191 9.02 -11.39 20.55
N VAL A 192 10.30 -11.00 20.55
CA VAL A 192 11.34 -11.64 19.71
C VAL A 192 11.50 -13.13 20.00
N ASN A 193 11.23 -13.55 21.24
CA ASN A 193 11.27 -14.96 21.65
C ASN A 193 10.00 -15.76 21.27
N GLY A 194 9.01 -15.13 20.62
CA GLY A 194 7.75 -15.76 20.23
C GLY A 194 6.62 -15.60 21.23
N ASP A 195 6.90 -15.18 22.47
CA ASP A 195 5.86 -14.96 23.48
C ASP A 195 4.95 -13.78 23.05
N ALA A 196 3.65 -13.91 23.28
CA ALA A 196 2.70 -12.85 23.00
C ALA A 196 2.32 -12.11 24.29
N SER A 197 2.12 -10.80 24.17
CA SER A 197 1.75 -9.93 25.27
C SER A 197 0.58 -9.05 24.88
N TRP A 198 -0.44 -9.04 25.73
CA TRP A 198 -1.56 -8.09 25.66
C TRP A 198 -1.52 -7.19 26.88
N GLY A 199 -1.02 -5.97 26.69
CA GLY A 199 -0.81 -5.01 27.76
C GLY A 199 -1.74 -3.82 27.69
N VAL A 200 -2.20 -3.36 28.86
CA VAL A 200 -2.82 -2.04 29.04
C VAL A 200 -1.77 -1.08 29.57
N TYR A 201 -1.66 0.08 28.93
CA TYR A 201 -0.68 1.11 29.25
C TYR A 201 -1.39 2.40 29.64
N TYR A 202 -0.83 3.12 30.61
CA TYR A 202 -1.25 4.46 31.01
C TYR A 202 -0.05 5.40 30.90
N ASN A 203 -0.16 6.48 30.12
CA ASN A 203 0.95 7.38 29.83
C ASN A 203 2.22 6.65 29.32
N GLY A 204 2.02 5.58 28.52
CA GLY A 204 3.10 4.74 28.00
C GLY A 204 3.70 3.74 29.01
N LEU A 205 3.28 3.75 30.27
CA LEU A 205 3.71 2.79 31.28
C LEU A 205 2.78 1.58 31.32
N LEU A 206 3.34 0.37 31.32
CA LEU A 206 2.59 -0.86 31.41
C LEU A 206 1.92 -0.98 32.79
N VAL A 207 0.60 -1.15 32.81
CA VAL A 207 -0.21 -1.27 34.04
C VAL A 207 -0.52 -2.73 34.32
N ASN A 208 -1.15 -3.41 33.35
CA ASN A 208 -1.52 -4.82 33.43
C ASN A 208 -1.14 -5.51 32.12
N GLU A 209 -0.75 -6.78 32.20
CA GLU A 209 -0.35 -7.60 31.04
C GLU A 209 -0.92 -9.01 31.18
N ILE A 210 -1.42 -9.55 30.08
CA ILE A 210 -1.58 -11.00 29.90
C ILE A 210 -0.41 -11.45 29.02
N LEU A 211 0.40 -12.37 29.55
CA LEU A 211 1.51 -12.97 28.84
C LEU A 211 1.13 -14.38 28.41
N LEU A 212 1.26 -14.67 27.12
CA LEU A 212 1.10 -15.99 26.53
C LEU A 212 2.48 -16.47 26.12
N GLN A 213 3.01 -17.48 26.79
CA GLN A 213 4.34 -17.98 26.51
C GLN A 213 4.31 -19.16 25.54
N THR A 214 5.43 -19.34 24.85
CA THR A 214 5.59 -20.43 23.88
C THR A 214 5.64 -21.83 24.50
N ASP A 215 5.87 -21.94 25.81
CA ASP A 215 5.76 -23.19 26.57
C ASP A 215 4.30 -23.56 26.91
N GLY A 216 3.34 -22.71 26.55
CA GLY A 216 1.90 -22.90 26.78
C GLY A 216 1.37 -22.28 28.06
N SER A 217 2.21 -21.60 28.85
CA SER A 217 1.77 -20.91 30.06
C SER A 217 1.03 -19.59 29.75
N ILE A 218 0.14 -19.21 30.66
CA ILE A 218 -0.58 -17.94 30.64
C ILE A 218 -0.38 -17.24 31.99
N HIS A 219 0.22 -16.05 31.97
CA HIS A 219 0.47 -15.27 33.17
C HIS A 219 -0.36 -13.99 33.19
N PHE A 220 -0.97 -13.70 34.34
CA PHE A 220 -1.69 -12.47 34.60
C PHE A 220 -0.82 -11.56 35.48
N MET A 221 -0.33 -10.47 34.90
CA MET A 221 0.64 -9.59 35.54
C MET A 221 0.05 -8.21 35.84
N LYS A 222 0.45 -7.63 36.97
CA LYS A 222 0.20 -6.23 37.32
C LYS A 222 1.50 -5.57 37.74
N GLN A 223 1.98 -4.60 36.97
CA GLN A 223 3.21 -3.85 37.25
C GLN A 223 4.43 -4.73 37.61
N GLY A 224 4.58 -5.89 36.94
CA GLY A 224 5.66 -6.85 37.19
C GLY A 224 5.37 -7.92 38.25
N THR A 225 4.27 -7.80 39.00
CA THR A 225 3.82 -8.82 39.95
C THR A 225 2.89 -9.80 39.27
N GLU A 226 3.17 -11.10 39.40
CA GLU A 226 2.27 -12.17 38.95
C GLU A 226 1.08 -12.31 39.92
N LEU A 227 -0.12 -12.18 39.38
CA LEU A 227 -1.37 -12.34 40.12
C LEU A 227 -1.93 -13.75 40.00
N ALA A 228 -1.72 -14.40 38.86
CA ALA A 228 -2.11 -15.76 38.61
C ALA A 228 -1.29 -16.32 37.43
N CYS A 229 -1.08 -17.63 37.44
CA CYS A 229 -0.48 -18.39 36.34
C CYS A 229 -1.34 -19.61 36.04
N ILE A 230 -1.45 -19.94 34.76
CA ILE A 230 -2.00 -21.21 34.29
C ILE A 230 -0.91 -21.91 33.49
N ASP A 231 -0.55 -23.11 33.89
CA ASP A 231 0.45 -23.94 33.21
C ASP A 231 0.03 -25.42 33.21
N THR A 232 0.96 -26.30 32.85
CA THR A 232 0.72 -27.75 32.81
C THR A 232 0.51 -28.40 34.20
N ALA A 233 0.91 -27.73 35.28
CA ALA A 233 0.69 -28.17 36.65
C ALA A 233 -0.67 -27.70 37.21
N GLY A 234 -1.33 -26.75 36.54
CA GLY A 234 -2.68 -26.29 36.86
C GLY A 234 -2.78 -24.78 36.97
N ILE A 235 -3.57 -24.31 37.93
CA ILE A 235 -3.77 -22.88 38.20
C ILE A 235 -3.08 -22.51 39.51
N PHE A 236 -2.16 -21.56 39.44
CA PHE A 236 -1.57 -20.93 40.61
C PHE A 236 -2.22 -19.56 40.85
N VAL A 237 -2.73 -19.34 42.06
CA VAL A 237 -3.24 -18.05 42.54
C VAL A 237 -2.77 -17.85 43.98
N PRO A 238 -1.98 -16.81 44.30
CA PRO A 238 -1.46 -16.60 45.65
C PRO A 238 -2.55 -16.40 46.71
N SER A 239 -3.64 -15.73 46.34
CA SER A 239 -4.78 -15.49 47.23
C SER A 239 -6.05 -15.34 46.42
N VAL A 240 -7.13 -16.00 46.85
CA VAL A 240 -8.46 -15.85 46.26
C VAL A 240 -9.43 -15.29 47.30
N SER A 241 -10.20 -14.27 46.91
CA SER A 241 -11.30 -13.74 47.70
C SER A 241 -12.60 -14.03 46.96
N CYS A 242 -13.35 -15.02 47.42
CA CYS A 242 -14.57 -15.49 46.79
C CYS A 242 -15.68 -15.72 47.84
N THR A 243 -16.94 -15.60 47.41
CA THR A 243 -18.12 -15.91 48.25
C THR A 243 -18.39 -17.40 48.37
N SER A 244 -18.00 -18.15 47.35
CA SER A 244 -18.02 -19.61 47.32
C SER A 244 -16.91 -20.12 46.40
N LEU A 245 -16.31 -21.26 46.73
CA LEU A 245 -15.30 -21.96 45.93
C LEU A 245 -15.80 -23.36 45.62
N LYS A 246 -15.82 -23.73 44.34
CA LYS A 246 -16.15 -25.08 43.89
C LYS A 246 -14.99 -25.63 43.08
N THR A 247 -14.49 -26.80 43.46
CA THR A 247 -13.50 -27.60 42.71
C THR A 247 -14.04 -29.02 42.66
N ASP A 248 -13.96 -29.74 41.56
CA ASP A 248 -14.45 -31.14 41.40
C ASP A 248 -15.51 -31.55 42.47
N SER A 249 -15.12 -32.38 43.45
CA SER A 249 -16.00 -32.81 44.53
C SER A 249 -16.06 -31.91 45.77
N LEU A 250 -15.22 -30.87 45.90
CA LEU A 250 -15.18 -29.97 47.07
C LEU A 250 -15.92 -28.65 46.81
N PHE A 251 -16.83 -28.31 47.71
CA PHE A 251 -17.53 -27.03 47.71
C PHE A 251 -17.39 -26.31 49.06
N ILE A 252 -16.91 -25.07 49.02
CA ILE A 252 -16.82 -24.15 50.15
C ILE A 252 -17.82 -23.02 49.92
N ASN A 253 -18.76 -22.83 50.84
CA ASN A 253 -19.74 -21.77 50.74
C ASN A 253 -20.11 -21.25 52.12
N GLN A 254 -20.05 -19.93 52.31
CA GLN A 254 -20.30 -19.27 53.59
C GLN A 254 -19.53 -19.95 54.74
N ASN A 255 -20.23 -20.70 55.60
CA ASN A 255 -19.70 -21.35 56.79
C ASN A 255 -19.61 -22.88 56.64
N SER A 256 -19.64 -23.40 55.41
CA SER A 256 -19.74 -24.85 55.14
C SER A 256 -18.71 -25.32 54.13
N ILE A 257 -18.17 -26.53 54.38
CA ILE A 257 -17.35 -27.31 53.46
C ILE A 257 -18.11 -28.62 53.21
N ALA A 258 -18.38 -28.95 51.95
CA ALA A 258 -19.18 -30.12 51.58
C ALA A 258 -18.55 -30.90 50.40
N ASN A 259 -18.79 -32.22 50.37
CA ASN A 259 -18.66 -32.99 49.14
C ASN A 259 -19.87 -32.70 48.25
N TYR A 260 -19.64 -32.18 47.05
CA TYR A 260 -20.70 -31.81 46.11
C TYR A 260 -21.15 -32.98 45.22
N ASP A 261 -20.27 -33.93 44.93
CA ASP A 261 -20.53 -34.95 43.89
C ASP A 261 -21.30 -36.17 44.42
N ASP A 262 -21.08 -36.57 45.67
CA ASP A 262 -21.77 -37.70 46.29
C ASP A 262 -22.16 -37.40 47.74
N GLU A 263 -23.47 -37.31 47.99
CA GLU A 263 -24.06 -37.08 49.31
C GLU A 263 -24.07 -38.33 50.22
N LYS A 264 -23.68 -39.50 49.68
CA LYS A 264 -23.62 -40.78 50.40
C LYS A 264 -22.19 -41.24 50.67
N ASP A 265 -21.20 -40.57 50.11
CA ASP A 265 -19.80 -40.89 50.32
C ASP A 265 -19.37 -40.55 51.75
N THR A 266 -18.56 -41.42 52.35
CA THR A 266 -17.95 -41.26 53.68
C THR A 266 -16.62 -40.49 53.62
N GLY A 267 -16.29 -39.89 52.48
CA GLY A 267 -15.07 -39.11 52.27
C GLY A 267 -14.86 -38.01 53.32
N SER A 268 -13.62 -37.84 53.78
CA SER A 268 -13.24 -36.86 54.79
C SER A 268 -12.26 -35.83 54.22
N VAL A 269 -12.49 -34.54 54.50
CA VAL A 269 -11.50 -33.49 54.20
C VAL A 269 -10.44 -33.47 55.29
N ASN A 270 -9.24 -33.95 54.98
CA ASN A 270 -8.12 -33.95 55.92
C ASN A 270 -7.46 -32.56 55.92
N ILE A 271 -7.58 -31.84 57.04
CA ILE A 271 -6.96 -30.52 57.25
C ILE A 271 -5.72 -30.70 58.13
N ASN A 272 -4.59 -30.10 57.73
CA ASN A 272 -3.30 -30.19 58.43
C ASN A 272 -2.68 -31.60 58.46
N VAL A 273 -2.77 -32.34 57.35
CA VAL A 273 -2.00 -33.58 57.16
C VAL A 273 -0.55 -33.19 56.89
N ALA A 274 0.34 -33.50 57.83
CA ALA A 274 1.79 -33.32 57.71
C ALA A 274 2.44 -34.56 57.07
#